data_AF-A0A1C5AUW4-F1
#
_entry.id   AF-A0A1C5AUW4-F1
#
_cell.length_a   1.000
_cell.length_b   1.000
_cell.length_c   1.000
_cell.angle_alpha   90.00
_cell.angle_beta   90.00
_cell.angle_gamma   90.00
#
_symmetry.space_group_name_H-M   'P 1'
#
loop_
_entity.id
_entity.type
_entity.pdbx_description
1 polymer ?
#
loop_
_entity_poly.entity_id
_entity_poly.type
_entity_poly.pdbx_seq_one_letter_code
_entity_poly.pdbx_strand_id
1 'polypeptide(L)'
;MSTKNHTEEKFSVALESIQSKRRIERVQEAANALLDRYANQHGPEERLRLTFELVRRNLTPEIAIVFGGLTLGTDDSGETAGAGAVPPVPSAGLHAKTIFRCRIHGPDGRNGSLTAFYTEPGSMGLTSAEWLAAMRLLAGITGLGIGGYVTCPQ
;
A
#
# COMPACT_ATOMS: atom_id res chain seq x y z
N MET A 1 33.86 22.06 25.71
CA MET A 1 33.45 21.29 24.51
C MET A 1 32.23 20.45 24.87
N SER A 2 31.27 20.30 23.96
CA SER A 2 30.10 19.38 24.05
C SER A 2 28.79 19.84 24.72
N THR A 3 28.28 21.02 24.37
CA THR A 3 26.85 21.37 24.56
C THR A 3 26.10 21.62 23.25
N LYS A 4 26.81 21.90 22.15
CA LYS A 4 26.20 22.11 20.81
C LYS A 4 25.65 20.81 20.19
N ASN A 5 26.38 19.69 20.27
CA ASN A 5 25.94 18.41 19.70
C ASN A 5 24.58 17.94 20.26
N HIS A 6 24.40 18.03 21.58
CA HIS A 6 23.19 17.54 22.22
C HIS A 6 21.95 18.39 21.90
N THR A 7 22.13 19.67 21.57
CA THR A 7 21.04 20.55 21.14
C THR A 7 20.67 20.25 19.68
N GLU A 8 21.64 20.09 18.79
CA GLU A 8 21.42 19.74 17.36
C GLU A 8 20.78 18.35 17.18
N GLU A 9 21.19 17.37 17.99
CA GLU A 9 20.56 16.03 18.01
C GLU A 9 19.10 16.10 18.46
N LYS A 10 18.79 16.87 19.52
CA LYS A 10 17.40 17.04 19.99
C LYS A 10 16.51 17.76 18.99
N PHE A 11 17.03 18.77 18.29
CA PHE A 11 16.30 19.43 17.21
C PHE A 11 16.07 18.49 16.02
N SER A 12 17.05 17.67 15.67
CA SER A 12 16.92 16.68 14.59
C SER A 12 15.86 15.64 14.92
N VAL A 13 15.87 15.08 16.13
CA VAL A 13 14.84 14.12 16.60
C VAL A 13 13.45 14.76 16.62
N ALA A 14 13.33 16.01 17.07
CA ALA A 14 12.05 16.72 17.06
C ALA A 14 11.54 16.98 15.64
N LEU A 15 12.43 17.35 14.71
CA LEU A 15 12.09 17.55 13.30
C LEU A 15 11.68 16.24 12.61
N GLU A 16 12.40 15.15 12.85
CA GLU A 16 12.04 13.81 12.37
C GLU A 16 10.69 13.37 12.93
N SER A 17 10.41 13.63 14.20
CA SER A 17 9.12 13.35 14.83
C SER A 17 7.98 14.17 14.18
N ILE A 18 8.19 15.45 13.91
CA ILE A 18 7.20 16.31 13.22
C ILE A 18 6.97 15.83 11.79
N GLN A 19 8.04 15.44 11.08
CA GLN A 19 7.92 14.91 9.72
C GLN A 19 7.19 13.56 9.70
N SER A 20 7.52 12.64 10.61
CA SER A 20 6.83 11.36 10.76
C SER A 20 5.34 11.55 11.05
N LYS A 21 4.98 12.48 11.94
CA LYS A 21 3.58 12.81 12.24
C LYS A 21 2.82 13.29 11.00
N ARG A 22 3.37 14.24 10.25
CA ARG A 22 2.76 14.75 9.00
C ARG A 22 2.59 13.64 7.94
N ARG A 23 3.54 12.71 7.89
CA ARG A 23 3.47 11.56 6.97
C ARG A 23 2.33 10.60 7.34
N ILE A 24 2.16 10.31 8.62
CA ILE A 24 1.06 9.47 9.14
C ILE A 24 -0.30 10.13 8.90
N GLU A 25 -0.43 11.44 9.13
CA GLU A 25 -1.66 12.20 8.88
C GLU A 25 -2.12 12.06 7.41
N ARG A 26 -1.20 12.15 6.45
CA ARG A 26 -1.52 11.96 5.02
C ARG A 26 -2.00 10.54 4.70
N VAL A 27 -1.45 9.52 5.35
CA VAL A 27 -1.92 8.13 5.19
C VAL A 27 -3.34 7.98 5.72
N GLN A 28 -3.63 8.61 6.87
CA GLN A 28 -4.95 8.59 7.47
C GLN A 28 -5.99 9.33 6.61
N GLU A 29 -5.65 10.48 6.06
CA GLU A 29 -6.49 11.22 5.10
C GLU A 29 -6.81 10.36 3.86
N ALA A 30 -5.81 9.67 3.31
CA ALA A 30 -6.01 8.76 2.18
C ALA A 30 -6.93 7.58 2.55
N ALA A 31 -6.74 6.99 3.74
CA ALA A 31 -7.58 5.90 4.22
C ALA A 31 -9.04 6.33 4.42
N ASN A 32 -9.27 7.51 5.00
CA ASN A 32 -10.63 8.07 5.17
C ASN A 32 -11.29 8.35 3.81
N ALA A 33 -10.56 8.96 2.87
CA ALA A 33 -11.06 9.19 1.52
C ALA A 33 -11.42 7.88 0.79
N LEU A 34 -10.72 6.78 1.06
CA LEU A 34 -11.06 5.46 0.53
C LEU A 34 -12.40 4.96 1.11
N LEU A 35 -12.57 5.05 2.43
CA LEU A 35 -13.78 4.64 3.14
C LEU A 35 -15.01 5.43 2.67
N ASP A 36 -14.91 6.75 2.52
CA ASP A 36 -15.99 7.60 2.03
C ASP A 36 -16.42 7.21 0.60
N ARG A 37 -15.46 6.84 -0.25
CA ARG A 37 -15.77 6.37 -1.61
C ARG A 37 -16.39 4.98 -1.61
N TYR A 38 -15.97 4.09 -0.72
CA TYR A 38 -16.56 2.75 -0.60
C TYR A 38 -18.04 2.79 -0.24
N ALA A 39 -18.45 3.74 0.60
CA ALA A 39 -19.85 3.93 0.97
C ALA A 39 -20.76 4.21 -0.23
N ASN A 40 -20.20 4.78 -1.31
CA ASN A 40 -20.93 5.15 -2.52
C ASN A 40 -20.81 4.12 -3.66
N GLN A 41 -19.97 3.10 -3.52
CA GLN A 41 -19.69 2.11 -4.57
C GLN A 41 -20.33 0.75 -4.28
N HIS A 42 -20.90 0.12 -5.31
CA HIS A 42 -21.78 -1.04 -5.16
C HIS A 42 -21.11 -2.40 -5.47
N GLY A 43 -19.85 -2.43 -5.88
CA GLY A 43 -19.16 -3.67 -6.28
C GLY A 43 -17.78 -3.87 -5.63
N PRO A 44 -17.42 -5.10 -5.20
CA PRO A 44 -16.07 -5.45 -4.73
C PRO A 44 -14.95 -5.06 -5.70
N GLU A 45 -15.16 -5.26 -7.00
CA GLU A 45 -14.18 -4.92 -8.04
C GLU A 45 -13.92 -3.41 -8.15
N GLU A 46 -14.97 -2.61 -8.02
CA GLU A 46 -14.87 -1.16 -8.12
C GLU A 46 -14.17 -0.57 -6.89
N ARG A 47 -14.45 -1.14 -5.71
CA ARG A 47 -13.71 -0.85 -4.47
C ARG A 47 -12.23 -1.22 -4.59
N LEU A 48 -11.90 -2.35 -5.23
CA LEU A 48 -10.51 -2.74 -5.50
C LEU A 48 -9.82 -1.80 -6.50
N ARG A 49 -10.52 -1.33 -7.56
CA ARG A 49 -9.99 -0.32 -8.48
C ARG A 49 -9.67 1.00 -7.77
N LEU A 50 -10.51 1.40 -6.81
CA LEU A 50 -10.24 2.58 -5.98
C LEU A 50 -9.00 2.42 -5.10
N THR A 51 -8.82 1.26 -4.45
CA THR A 51 -7.60 0.94 -3.70
C THR A 51 -6.38 0.99 -4.60
N PHE A 52 -6.46 0.33 -5.75
CA PHE A 52 -5.37 0.28 -6.72
C PHE A 52 -4.94 1.70 -7.11
N GLU A 53 -5.87 2.54 -7.54
CA GLU A 53 -5.54 3.91 -7.96
C GLU A 53 -5.03 4.78 -6.81
N LEU A 54 -5.56 4.61 -5.60
CA LEU A 54 -5.09 5.34 -4.43
C LEU A 54 -3.64 4.97 -4.12
N VAL A 55 -3.30 3.68 -4.06
CA VAL A 55 -1.94 3.23 -3.78
C VAL A 55 -1.00 3.61 -4.92
N ARG A 56 -1.42 3.39 -6.16
CA ARG A 56 -0.64 3.69 -7.37
C ARG A 56 -0.19 5.14 -7.43
N ARG A 57 -1.09 6.07 -7.10
CA ARG A 57 -0.82 7.52 -7.20
C ARG A 57 -0.07 8.09 -5.99
N ASN A 58 -0.29 7.52 -4.81
CA ASN A 58 0.15 8.14 -3.56
C ASN A 58 1.33 7.44 -2.90
N LEU A 59 1.40 6.11 -2.99
CA LEU A 59 2.33 5.28 -2.23
C LEU A 59 3.40 4.66 -3.11
N THR A 60 3.00 3.96 -4.18
CA THR A 60 3.94 3.38 -5.15
C THR A 60 3.24 3.05 -6.47
N PRO A 61 3.86 3.37 -7.62
CA PRO A 61 3.33 2.94 -8.91
C PRO A 61 3.50 1.43 -9.16
N GLU A 62 4.44 0.77 -8.46
CA GLU A 62 4.68 -0.67 -8.55
C GLU A 62 3.70 -1.44 -7.66
N ILE A 63 2.41 -1.46 -8.03
CA ILE A 63 1.37 -2.23 -7.36
C ILE A 63 0.61 -3.09 -8.37
N ALA A 64 0.21 -4.28 -7.93
CA ALA A 64 -0.63 -5.20 -8.65
C ALA A 64 -1.70 -5.80 -7.73
N ILE A 65 -2.91 -5.96 -8.25
CA ILE A 65 -4.04 -6.58 -7.56
C ILE A 65 -4.69 -7.60 -8.51
N VAL A 66 -4.85 -8.83 -8.03
CA VAL A 66 -5.64 -9.87 -8.70
C VAL A 66 -6.72 -10.32 -7.72
N PHE A 67 -7.97 -10.45 -8.16
CA PHE A 67 -9.07 -10.93 -7.33
C PHE A 67 -10.20 -11.51 -8.20
N GLY A 68 -10.49 -12.80 -8.08
CA GLY A 68 -11.45 -13.46 -8.97
C GLY A 68 -11.02 -13.32 -10.45
N GLY A 69 -11.85 -12.65 -11.27
CA GLY A 69 -11.54 -12.33 -12.66
C GLY A 69 -10.92 -10.94 -12.89
N LEU A 70 -10.72 -10.15 -11.83
CA LEU A 70 -10.12 -8.82 -11.91
C LEU A 70 -8.60 -8.90 -11.80
N THR A 71 -7.90 -8.24 -12.73
CA THR A 71 -6.46 -8.07 -12.74
C THR A 71 -6.10 -6.61 -12.99
N LEU A 72 -5.28 -6.02 -12.13
CA LEU A 72 -4.85 -4.62 -12.18
C LEU A 72 -3.34 -4.53 -11.98
N GLY A 73 -2.66 -3.78 -12.84
CA GLY A 73 -1.24 -3.43 -12.67
C GLY A 73 -0.26 -4.59 -12.82
N THR A 74 -0.63 -5.65 -13.56
CA THR A 74 0.29 -6.72 -13.98
C THR A 74 0.55 -6.59 -15.48
N ASP A 75 1.80 -6.74 -15.92
CA ASP A 75 2.09 -7.06 -17.33
C ASP A 75 1.92 -8.58 -17.47
N ASP A 76 1.10 -9.00 -18.43
CA ASP A 76 0.75 -10.39 -18.74
C ASP A 76 -0.30 -11.09 -17.85
N SER A 77 -1.41 -11.40 -18.51
CA SER A 77 -2.61 -12.10 -18.04
C SER A 77 -2.41 -13.60 -17.75
N GLY A 78 -1.25 -13.99 -17.23
CA GLY A 78 -0.87 -15.38 -16.97
C GLY A 78 -1.09 -15.85 -15.53
N GLU A 79 -1.32 -14.93 -14.59
CA GLU A 79 -1.48 -15.29 -13.18
C GLU A 79 -2.93 -15.64 -12.84
N THR A 80 -3.16 -16.92 -12.57
CA THR A 80 -4.38 -17.39 -11.92
C THR A 80 -4.52 -16.79 -10.54
N ALA A 81 -5.75 -16.44 -10.14
CA ALA A 81 -6.07 -15.99 -8.78
C ALA A 81 -5.52 -16.99 -7.75
N GLY A 82 -4.37 -16.66 -7.15
CA GLY A 82 -3.61 -17.55 -6.26
C GLY A 82 -2.10 -17.59 -6.50
N ALA A 83 -1.62 -17.36 -7.74
CA ALA A 83 -0.18 -17.33 -8.07
C ALA A 83 0.53 -16.08 -7.51
N GLY A 84 -0.23 -14.99 -7.36
CA GLY A 84 0.16 -13.79 -6.64
C GLY A 84 0.67 -12.71 -7.55
N ALA A 85 -0.22 -11.75 -7.83
CA ALA A 85 -0.02 -10.55 -8.63
C ALA A 85 1.42 -10.03 -8.56
N VAL A 86 2.13 -9.92 -9.69
CA VAL A 86 3.43 -9.24 -9.74
C VAL A 86 3.30 -7.98 -10.61
N PRO A 87 3.62 -6.78 -10.09
CA PRO A 87 3.66 -5.57 -10.89
C PRO A 87 4.73 -5.68 -11.98
N PRO A 88 4.61 -4.95 -13.08
CA PRO A 88 5.62 -4.97 -14.12
C PRO A 88 6.96 -4.42 -13.64
N VAL A 89 8.04 -4.99 -14.17
CA VAL A 89 9.39 -4.50 -13.89
C VAL A 89 9.48 -3.05 -14.38
N PRO A 90 9.84 -2.07 -13.52
CA PRO A 90 9.96 -0.69 -13.93
C PRO A 90 11.03 -0.55 -15.02
N SER A 91 10.94 0.48 -15.88
CA SER A 91 11.86 0.70 -17.00
C SER A 91 13.35 0.77 -16.62
N ALA A 92 13.65 1.01 -15.34
CA ALA A 92 14.99 1.00 -14.76
C ALA A 92 15.57 -0.41 -14.49
N GLY A 93 14.79 -1.47 -14.73
CA GLY A 93 15.26 -2.86 -14.82
C GLY A 93 15.18 -3.70 -13.55
N LEU A 94 14.90 -3.13 -12.38
CA LEU A 94 14.78 -3.86 -11.11
C LEU A 94 13.63 -3.33 -10.27
N HIS A 95 12.90 -4.26 -9.65
CA HIS A 95 11.91 -3.93 -8.63
C HIS A 95 12.53 -3.26 -7.42
N ALA A 96 11.71 -2.48 -6.74
CA ALA A 96 12.04 -1.86 -5.49
C ALA A 96 12.44 -2.89 -4.39
N LYS A 97 13.22 -2.46 -3.40
CA LYS A 97 13.79 -3.36 -2.38
C LYS A 97 12.78 -3.85 -1.35
N THR A 98 11.82 -3.00 -0.98
CA THR A 98 10.83 -3.34 0.05
C THR A 98 9.61 -3.94 -0.62
N ILE A 99 9.26 -5.17 -0.24
CA ILE A 99 8.17 -5.93 -0.85
C ILE A 99 7.01 -6.03 0.13
N PHE A 100 5.81 -5.71 -0.33
CA PHE A 100 4.56 -5.97 0.39
C PHE A 100 3.74 -6.97 -0.41
N ARG A 101 3.28 -8.03 0.26
CA ARG A 101 2.41 -9.04 -0.36
C ARG A 101 1.33 -9.43 0.63
N CYS A 102 0.09 -9.51 0.16
CA CYS A 102 -1.04 -10.05 0.91
C CYS A 102 -1.88 -10.95 0.03
N ARG A 103 -2.51 -11.96 0.63
CA ARG A 103 -3.62 -12.68 0.03
C ARG A 103 -4.93 -11.99 0.40
N ILE A 104 -5.83 -11.94 -0.55
CA ILE A 104 -7.18 -11.40 -0.41
C ILE A 104 -8.14 -12.59 -0.39
N HIS A 105 -9.00 -12.67 0.62
CA HIS A 105 -10.03 -13.68 0.77
C HIS A 105 -11.38 -12.97 0.76
N GLY A 106 -12.15 -13.16 -0.31
CA GLY A 106 -13.45 -12.53 -0.49
C GLY A 106 -14.62 -13.51 -0.34
N PRO A 107 -15.85 -13.00 -0.46
CA PRO A 107 -17.05 -13.84 -0.38
C PRO A 107 -17.15 -14.79 -1.57
N ASP A 108 -17.90 -15.88 -1.38
CA ASP A 108 -18.17 -16.93 -2.37
C ASP A 108 -16.92 -17.68 -2.84
N GLY A 109 -15.90 -17.77 -1.97
CA GLY A 109 -14.64 -18.45 -2.26
C GLY A 109 -13.72 -17.72 -3.25
N ARG A 110 -14.04 -16.46 -3.59
CA ARG A 110 -13.17 -15.64 -4.43
C ARG A 110 -11.89 -15.29 -3.68
N ASN A 111 -10.76 -15.60 -4.29
CA ASN A 111 -9.45 -15.33 -3.73
C ASN A 111 -8.65 -14.40 -4.65
N GLY A 112 -7.61 -13.81 -4.09
CA GLY A 112 -6.77 -12.86 -4.78
C GLY A 112 -5.49 -12.56 -4.04
N SER A 113 -4.79 -11.55 -4.54
CA SER A 113 -3.53 -11.07 -3.99
C SER A 113 -3.35 -9.59 -4.28
N LEU A 114 -2.71 -8.91 -3.35
CA LEU A 114 -2.19 -7.56 -3.51
C LEU A 114 -0.69 -7.62 -3.30
N THR A 115 0.07 -7.17 -4.28
CA THR A 115 1.53 -7.06 -4.19
C THR A 115 1.96 -5.66 -4.56
N ALA A 116 2.89 -5.10 -3.81
CA ALA A 116 3.46 -3.81 -4.11
C ALA A 116 4.95 -3.76 -3.75
N PHE A 117 5.70 -2.95 -4.48
CA PHE A 117 7.13 -2.74 -4.27
C PHE A 117 7.39 -1.28 -3.91
N TYR A 118 8.32 -1.04 -3.00
CA TYR A 118 8.66 0.29 -2.51
C TYR A 118 10.17 0.52 -2.35
N THR A 119 10.60 1.73 -2.73
CA THR A 119 11.96 2.23 -2.49
C THR A 119 11.85 3.51 -1.68
N GLU A 120 12.48 3.53 -0.50
CA GLU A 120 12.60 4.74 0.31
C GLU A 120 13.37 5.85 -0.43
N PRO A 121 13.01 7.13 -0.22
CA PRO A 121 11.94 7.64 0.63
C PRO A 121 10.57 7.72 -0.08
N GLY A 122 10.44 7.21 -1.33
CA GLY A 122 9.21 7.24 -2.12
C GLY A 122 8.57 8.62 -2.29
N SER A 123 7.34 8.66 -2.82
CA SER A 123 6.59 9.91 -3.09
C SER A 123 6.15 10.64 -1.81
N MET A 124 5.84 9.90 -0.75
CA MET A 124 5.35 10.45 0.53
C MET A 124 6.45 10.70 1.57
N GLY A 125 7.71 10.37 1.26
CA GLY A 125 8.81 10.49 2.21
C GLY A 125 8.80 9.45 3.33
N LEU A 126 8.05 8.35 3.16
CA LEU A 126 7.89 7.30 4.18
C LEU A 126 9.19 6.51 4.33
N THR A 127 9.45 6.01 5.54
CA THR A 127 10.36 4.88 5.70
C THR A 127 9.68 3.58 5.24
N SER A 128 10.43 2.51 5.02
CA SER A 128 9.89 1.20 4.65
C SER A 128 8.95 0.68 5.74
N ALA A 129 9.28 0.93 7.02
CA ALA A 129 8.42 0.55 8.13
C ALA A 129 7.10 1.33 8.14
N GLU A 130 7.16 2.65 7.95
CA GLU A 130 5.96 3.50 7.84
C GLU A 130 5.10 3.09 6.62
N TRP A 131 5.75 2.83 5.48
CA TRP A 131 5.08 2.39 4.26
C TRP A 131 4.41 1.01 4.41
N LEU A 132 5.10 0.04 5.02
CA LEU A 132 4.52 -1.29 5.29
C LEU A 132 3.32 -1.19 6.25
N ALA A 133 3.40 -0.35 7.28
CA ALA A 133 2.28 -0.12 8.19
C ALA A 133 1.07 0.50 7.47
N ALA A 134 1.31 1.51 6.63
CA ALA A 134 0.28 2.13 5.79
C ALA A 134 -0.38 1.12 4.84
N MET A 135 0.43 0.31 4.16
CA MET A 135 -0.05 -0.73 3.25
C MET A 135 -0.86 -1.81 3.96
N ARG A 136 -0.47 -2.24 5.18
CA ARG A 136 -1.25 -3.17 6.01
C ARG A 136 -2.63 -2.62 6.36
N LEU A 137 -2.70 -1.34 6.77
CA LEU A 137 -3.96 -0.67 7.06
C LEU A 137 -4.87 -0.62 5.83
N LEU A 138 -4.34 -0.18 4.68
CA LEU A 138 -5.10 -0.07 3.43
C LEU A 138 -5.55 -1.44 2.91
N ALA A 139 -4.71 -2.47 3.03
CA ALA A 139 -5.08 -3.84 2.68
C ALA A 139 -6.20 -4.36 3.60
N GLY A 140 -6.15 -4.05 4.90
CA GLY A 140 -7.21 -4.38 5.85
C GLY A 140 -8.56 -3.75 5.48
N ILE A 141 -8.56 -2.43 5.22
CA ILE A 141 -9.73 -1.69 4.75
C ILE A 141 -10.26 -2.29 3.43
N THR A 142 -9.36 -2.64 2.52
CA THR A 142 -9.73 -3.24 1.23
C THR A 142 -10.41 -4.60 1.43
N GLY A 143 -9.85 -5.48 2.27
CA GLY A 143 -10.45 -6.77 2.60
C GLY A 143 -11.86 -6.63 3.15
N LEU A 144 -12.04 -5.73 4.13
CA LEU A 144 -13.37 -5.44 4.68
C LEU A 144 -14.31 -4.84 3.63
N GLY A 145 -13.80 -3.92 2.81
CA GLY A 145 -14.55 -3.24 1.75
C GLY A 145 -15.10 -4.19 0.69
N ILE A 146 -14.44 -5.32 0.43
CA ILE A 146 -14.96 -6.34 -0.49
C ILE A 146 -15.85 -7.40 0.17
N GLY A 147 -16.10 -7.27 1.49
CA GLY A 147 -16.86 -8.25 2.27
C GLY A 147 -16.07 -9.48 2.71
N GLY A 148 -14.74 -9.34 2.84
CA GLY A 148 -13.83 -10.43 3.19
C GLY A 148 -12.73 -9.98 4.15
N TYR A 149 -11.52 -10.52 3.98
CA TYR A 149 -10.34 -10.17 4.77
C TYR A 149 -9.04 -10.33 3.97
N VAL A 150 -7.94 -9.84 4.53
CA VAL A 150 -6.60 -10.03 3.97
C VAL A 150 -5.68 -10.72 4.95
N THR A 151 -4.72 -11.47 4.43
CA THR A 151 -3.61 -12.06 5.21
C THR A 151 -2.30 -11.66 4.58
N CYS A 152 -1.45 -10.97 5.35
CA CYS A 152 -0.14 -10.50 4.90
C CYS A 152 0.94 -11.24 5.72
N PRO A 153 1.93 -11.92 5.10
CA PRO A 153 3.12 -12.38 5.80
C PRO A 153 3.80 -11.23 6.56
N GLN A 154 4.49 -11.59 7.65
CA GLN A 154 5.22 -10.64 8.48
C GLN A 154 6.41 -10.03 7.75
#